data_AF-A0A2J8XQU2-F1
#
_entry.id   AF-A0A2J8XQU2-F1
#
_cell.length_a   1.000
_cell.length_b   1.000
_cell.length_c   1.000
_cell.angle_alpha   90.00
_cell.angle_beta   90.00
_cell.angle_gamma   90.00
#
_symmetry.space_group_name_H-M   'P 1'
#
loop_
_entity.id
_entity.type
_entity.pdbx_description
1 polymer ?
#
loop_
_entity_poly.entity_id
_entity_poly.type
_entity_poly.pdbx_seq_one_letter_code
_entity_poly.pdbx_strand_id
1 'polypeptide(L)'
;MKRTTSFRMAEDDPYLGRPEQMFHLDPSLTHTIFNPEVFQPQMALPTADGPYLQILEQPKQRGFRFRYVCEGPSHGGLPGASSEKNKKSYPQVKICNYVGPAKVIVQLVTNGKNTHLHAHSLVGKHCEDGICTVTAGPKDMVVGFANLGILHVTKKKVFETLEARMTEACIRGYNPGLLVHPDLAYLQAEGGGDRQLG
;
A
#
# COMPACT_ATOMS: atom_id res chain seq x y z
N MET A 1 -28.91 34.85 50.15
CA MET A 1 -28.68 36.15 49.47
C MET A 1 -28.44 35.88 47.99
N LYS A 2 -29.28 36.47 47.13
CA LYS A 2 -29.34 36.29 45.67
C LYS A 2 -28.52 37.36 44.94
N ARG A 3 -28.03 37.02 43.75
CA ARG A 3 -27.85 37.82 42.50
C ARG A 3 -27.34 36.79 41.47
N THR A 4 -28.00 36.34 40.39
CA THR A 4 -29.00 36.83 39.43
C THR A 4 -28.57 38.03 38.59
N THR A 5 -28.29 37.78 37.30
CA THR A 5 -28.58 38.60 36.09
C THR A 5 -28.27 37.69 34.90
N SER A 6 -29.23 37.16 34.12
CA SER A 6 -30.24 37.74 33.20
C SER A 6 -29.73 37.77 31.75
N PHE A 7 -30.40 36.98 30.91
CA PHE A 7 -30.42 37.05 29.45
C PHE A 7 -30.83 38.43 28.90
N ARG A 8 -30.40 38.76 27.67
CA ARG A 8 -31.17 39.54 26.68
C ARG A 8 -30.92 39.01 25.26
N MET A 9 -32.00 38.90 24.49
CA MET A 9 -32.07 38.54 23.08
C MET A 9 -32.09 39.78 22.18
N ALA A 10 -31.63 39.57 20.93
CA ALA A 10 -32.07 40.08 19.62
C ALA A 10 -32.43 41.57 19.41
N GLU A 11 -31.86 42.16 18.35
CA GLU A 11 -32.57 43.01 17.38
C GLU A 11 -31.95 42.83 15.98
N ASP A 12 -32.80 43.10 14.99
CA ASP A 12 -32.85 42.54 13.65
C ASP A 12 -31.97 43.23 12.57
N ASP A 13 -31.78 42.43 11.52
CA ASP A 13 -31.25 42.69 10.17
C ASP A 13 -32.12 43.70 9.39
N PRO A 14 -31.53 44.58 8.55
CA PRO A 14 -32.25 44.93 7.32
C PRO A 14 -31.31 45.16 6.12
N TYR A 15 -30.74 44.13 5.49
CA TYR A 15 -30.37 44.25 4.07
C TYR A 15 -30.53 42.93 3.29
N LEU A 16 -31.78 42.60 2.97
CA LEU A 16 -32.13 41.63 1.93
C LEU A 16 -32.64 42.39 0.69
N GLY A 17 -31.81 42.40 -0.36
CA GLY A 17 -32.11 43.02 -1.66
C GLY A 17 -31.13 42.57 -2.77
N ARG A 18 -31.37 41.35 -3.31
CA ARG A 18 -31.03 40.74 -4.62
C ARG A 18 -30.42 41.64 -5.75
N PRO A 19 -29.94 41.07 -6.89
CA PRO A 19 -29.18 39.82 -7.15
C PRO A 19 -28.06 39.98 -8.23
N GLU A 20 -27.32 38.89 -8.47
CA GLU A 20 -26.58 38.54 -9.71
C GLU A 20 -25.35 39.36 -10.14
N GLN A 21 -24.17 38.76 -9.96
CA GLN A 21 -23.16 38.68 -11.03
C GLN A 21 -22.31 37.41 -10.84
N MET A 22 -22.70 36.39 -11.60
CA MET A 22 -21.94 35.16 -11.82
C MET A 22 -20.54 35.48 -12.32
N PHE A 23 -19.51 35.14 -11.55
CA PHE A 23 -18.24 34.75 -12.14
C PHE A 23 -18.46 33.37 -12.76
N HIS A 24 -18.79 33.36 -14.05
CA HIS A 24 -18.88 32.15 -14.85
C HIS A 24 -17.46 31.60 -15.04
N LEU A 25 -17.01 30.79 -14.10
CA LEU A 25 -15.91 29.87 -14.34
C LEU A 25 -16.48 28.68 -15.12
N ASP A 26 -15.80 28.33 -16.21
CA ASP A 26 -16.20 27.27 -17.14
C ASP A 26 -16.39 25.93 -16.38
N PRO A 27 -17.58 25.29 -16.46
CA PRO A 27 -17.82 23.98 -15.86
C PRO A 27 -16.90 22.86 -16.38
N SER A 28 -16.20 23.09 -17.50
CA SER A 28 -15.26 22.13 -18.07
C SER A 28 -14.03 21.87 -17.19
N LEU A 29 -13.63 22.84 -16.34
CA LEU A 29 -12.40 22.73 -15.53
C LEU A 29 -12.60 21.99 -14.20
N THR A 30 -13.83 21.94 -13.67
CA THR A 30 -14.13 21.19 -12.44
C THR A 30 -14.28 19.69 -12.70
N HIS A 31 -14.66 19.28 -13.90
CA HIS A 31 -14.81 17.88 -14.28
C HIS A 31 -13.47 17.16 -14.50
N THR A 32 -12.38 17.89 -14.74
CA THR A 32 -11.04 17.31 -14.98
C THR A 32 -10.32 16.92 -13.69
N ILE A 33 -10.73 17.43 -12.53
CA ILE A 33 -10.06 17.19 -11.23
C ILE A 33 -10.53 15.88 -10.57
N PHE A 34 -11.75 15.43 -10.86
CA PHE A 34 -12.38 14.26 -10.22
C PHE A 34 -12.96 13.28 -11.25
N ASN A 35 -12.22 12.97 -12.32
CA ASN A 35 -12.59 11.87 -13.22
C ASN A 35 -11.77 10.61 -12.89
N PRO A 36 -12.32 9.61 -12.15
CA PRO A 36 -11.61 8.39 -11.79
C PRO A 36 -11.58 7.35 -12.92
N GLU A 37 -12.07 7.70 -14.13
CA GLU A 37 -12.31 6.76 -15.22
C GLU A 37 -11.18 6.71 -16.28
N VAL A 38 -10.15 7.57 -16.21
CA VAL A 38 -9.19 7.72 -17.33
C VAL A 38 -7.82 7.05 -17.10
N PHE A 39 -7.47 6.68 -15.88
CA PHE A 39 -6.18 6.02 -15.63
C PHE A 39 -6.38 4.72 -14.87
N GLN A 40 -6.75 3.67 -15.62
CA GLN A 40 -6.26 2.34 -15.30
C GLN A 40 -4.82 2.27 -15.82
N PRO A 41 -3.79 2.16 -14.96
CA PRO A 41 -2.51 1.67 -15.43
C PRO A 41 -2.78 0.24 -15.92
N GLN A 42 -2.91 0.07 -17.23
CA GLN A 42 -2.94 -1.26 -17.82
C GLN A 42 -1.61 -1.90 -17.45
N MET A 43 -1.67 -2.88 -16.53
CA MET A 43 -0.54 -3.76 -16.29
C MET A 43 -0.24 -4.40 -17.64
N ALA A 44 0.90 -4.04 -18.23
CA ALA A 44 1.36 -4.66 -19.47
C ALA A 44 1.37 -6.18 -19.24
N LEU A 45 0.58 -6.90 -20.02
CA LEU A 45 0.61 -8.36 -20.03
C LEU A 45 2.07 -8.77 -20.32
N PRO A 46 2.68 -9.65 -19.51
CA PRO A 46 4.02 -10.12 -19.79
C PRO A 46 4.02 -10.79 -21.17
N THR A 47 4.84 -10.28 -22.09
CA THR A 47 5.23 -11.03 -23.29
C THR A 47 5.80 -12.37 -22.81
N ALA A 48 5.38 -13.48 -23.43
CA ALA A 48 5.64 -14.85 -22.95
C ALA A 48 7.14 -15.22 -22.81
N ASP A 49 8.05 -14.37 -23.30
CA ASP A 49 9.47 -14.66 -23.43
C ASP A 49 10.36 -13.97 -22.36
N GLY A 50 9.81 -13.11 -21.49
CA GLY A 50 10.58 -12.36 -20.47
C GLY A 50 10.56 -12.97 -19.05
N PRO A 51 11.44 -12.51 -18.13
CA PRO A 51 11.37 -12.86 -16.72
C PRO A 51 10.03 -12.44 -16.10
N TYR A 52 9.45 -13.33 -15.29
CA TYR A 52 8.21 -13.03 -14.57
C TYR A 52 8.20 -13.66 -13.17
N LEU A 53 7.39 -13.09 -12.27
CA LEU A 53 7.20 -13.62 -10.92
C LEU A 53 5.93 -14.46 -10.86
N GLN A 54 6.03 -15.69 -10.37
CA GLN A 54 4.92 -16.61 -10.18
C GLN A 54 4.72 -16.90 -8.69
N ILE A 55 3.48 -16.84 -8.20
CA ILE A 55 3.15 -17.34 -6.85
C ILE A 55 2.97 -18.85 -6.93
N LEU A 56 3.81 -19.61 -6.23
CA LEU A 56 3.71 -21.08 -6.13
C LEU A 56 2.76 -21.50 -5.01
N GLU A 57 2.81 -20.79 -3.88
CA GLU A 57 1.92 -21.02 -2.75
C GLU A 57 1.36 -19.69 -2.24
N GLN A 58 0.03 -19.57 -2.27
CA GLN A 58 -0.68 -18.40 -1.76
C GLN A 58 -0.67 -18.35 -0.23
N PRO A 59 -0.78 -17.18 0.41
CA PRO A 59 -1.03 -17.11 1.85
C PRO A 59 -2.41 -17.67 2.21
N LYS A 60 -2.53 -18.23 3.40
CA LYS A 60 -3.81 -18.70 3.92
C LYS A 60 -4.75 -17.52 4.15
N GLN A 61 -5.91 -17.55 3.51
CA GLN A 61 -6.85 -16.41 3.52
C GLN A 61 -7.53 -16.16 4.87
N ARG A 62 -7.66 -17.19 5.71
CA ARG A 62 -8.40 -17.12 6.97
C ARG A 62 -7.63 -17.80 8.10
N GLY A 63 -7.95 -17.42 9.33
CA GLY A 63 -7.38 -18.01 10.55
C GLY A 63 -6.05 -17.41 10.99
N PHE A 64 -5.45 -16.49 10.21
CA PHE A 64 -4.32 -15.69 10.67
C PHE A 64 -4.79 -14.46 11.44
N ARG A 65 -4.16 -14.16 12.57
CA ARG A 65 -4.49 -13.02 13.43
C ARG A 65 -3.42 -11.96 13.34
N PHE A 66 -3.80 -10.75 12.95
CA PHE A 66 -2.92 -9.57 13.00
C PHE A 66 -2.73 -9.16 14.47
N ARG A 67 -1.56 -8.59 14.77
CA ARG A 67 -1.12 -8.33 16.15
C ARG A 67 -0.81 -6.88 16.36
N TYR A 68 -1.19 -6.32 17.50
CA TYR A 68 -0.76 -4.99 17.91
C TYR A 68 0.68 -5.03 18.42
N VAL A 69 1.36 -3.89 18.37
CA VAL A 69 2.74 -3.73 18.88
C VAL A 69 2.88 -4.22 20.33
N CYS A 70 1.86 -3.96 21.16
CA CYS A 70 1.87 -4.33 22.57
C CYS A 70 1.78 -5.84 22.83
N GLU A 71 1.48 -6.68 21.83
CA GLU A 71 1.43 -8.14 21.97
C GLU A 71 2.82 -8.80 21.85
N GLY A 72 3.82 -8.09 21.33
CA GLY A 72 5.16 -8.64 21.11
C GLY A 72 5.31 -9.53 19.86
N PRO A 73 6.52 -10.03 19.57
CA PRO A 73 6.88 -10.56 18.24
C PRO A 73 6.56 -12.04 17.97
N SER A 74 6.15 -12.85 18.94
CA SER A 74 6.28 -14.33 18.90
C SER A 74 5.07 -15.13 18.41
N HIS A 75 4.08 -14.50 17.75
CA HIS A 75 2.78 -15.15 17.47
C HIS A 75 2.71 -16.10 16.26
N GLY A 76 3.85 -16.43 15.63
CA GLY A 76 3.93 -17.31 14.48
C GLY A 76 3.73 -16.58 13.14
N GLY A 77 4.28 -17.17 12.07
CA GLY A 77 4.24 -16.59 10.72
C GLY A 77 2.95 -16.89 9.96
N LEU A 78 2.68 -16.09 8.94
CA LEU A 78 1.59 -16.22 8.00
C LEU A 78 1.71 -17.58 7.30
N PRO A 79 0.77 -18.51 7.53
CA PRO A 79 0.83 -19.80 6.88
C PRO A 79 0.49 -19.68 5.41
N GLY A 80 0.97 -20.62 4.61
CA GLY A 80 0.54 -20.79 3.24
C GLY A 80 -0.82 -21.51 3.16
N ALA A 81 -1.45 -21.47 2.00
CA ALA A 81 -2.82 -21.92 1.79
C ALA A 81 -2.99 -23.43 2.05
N SER A 82 -1.97 -24.23 1.70
CA SER A 82 -1.94 -25.68 1.91
C SER A 82 -1.40 -26.10 3.28
N SER A 83 -1.15 -25.14 4.18
CA SER A 83 -0.51 -25.39 5.48
C SER A 83 -1.46 -26.10 6.43
N GLU A 84 -1.02 -27.25 6.96
CA GLU A 84 -1.77 -28.11 7.87
C GLU A 84 -1.06 -28.26 9.23
N LYS A 85 -1.76 -28.79 10.24
CA LYS A 85 -1.25 -28.91 11.63
C LYS A 85 0.11 -29.61 11.71
N ASN A 86 0.29 -30.67 10.92
CA ASN A 86 1.50 -31.51 10.93
C ASN A 86 2.40 -31.28 9.71
N LYS A 87 1.96 -30.45 8.76
CA LYS A 87 2.69 -30.16 7.51
C LYS A 87 2.59 -28.67 7.23
N LYS A 88 3.45 -27.92 7.91
CA LYS A 88 3.50 -26.46 7.77
C LYS A 88 4.08 -26.08 6.42
N SER A 89 3.36 -25.26 5.69
CA SER A 89 3.80 -24.60 4.47
C SER A 89 3.55 -23.08 4.56
N TYR A 90 4.13 -22.32 3.63
CA TYR A 90 4.26 -20.87 3.72
C TYR A 90 4.12 -20.23 2.34
N PRO A 91 3.78 -18.93 2.26
CA PRO A 91 3.73 -18.24 0.98
C PRO A 91 5.04 -18.40 0.22
N GLN A 92 4.96 -18.68 -1.07
CA GLN A 92 6.13 -18.97 -1.90
C GLN A 92 5.96 -18.37 -3.28
N VAL A 93 7.04 -17.78 -3.80
CA VAL A 93 7.12 -17.26 -5.17
C VAL A 93 8.31 -17.87 -5.90
N LYS A 94 8.27 -17.82 -7.23
CA LYS A 94 9.35 -18.23 -8.12
C LYS A 94 9.58 -17.17 -9.17
N ILE A 95 10.82 -16.81 -9.40
CA ILE A 95 11.22 -16.05 -10.59
C ILE A 95 11.40 -17.05 -11.73
N CYS A 96 10.60 -16.91 -12.78
CA CYS A 96 10.60 -17.75 -13.96
C CYS A 96 11.32 -17.03 -15.11
N ASN A 97 11.86 -17.80 -16.06
CA ASN A 97 12.61 -17.30 -17.23
C ASN A 97 13.82 -16.40 -16.87
N TYR A 98 14.40 -16.59 -15.68
CA TYR A 98 15.62 -15.93 -15.24
C TYR A 98 16.33 -16.78 -14.20
N VAL A 99 17.67 -16.84 -14.27
CA VAL A 99 18.53 -17.48 -13.27
C VAL A 99 19.67 -16.53 -12.96
N GLY A 100 19.76 -16.11 -11.71
CA GLY A 100 20.77 -15.16 -11.25
C GLY A 100 20.34 -14.49 -9.94
N PRO A 101 21.20 -13.64 -9.37
CA PRO A 101 20.85 -12.86 -8.17
C PRO A 101 19.68 -11.90 -8.45
N ALA A 102 18.64 -11.98 -7.64
CA ALA A 102 17.50 -11.06 -7.72
C ALA A 102 17.03 -10.62 -6.33
N LYS A 103 16.44 -9.43 -6.22
CA LYS A 103 15.82 -8.92 -5.00
C LYS A 103 14.30 -9.00 -5.12
N VAL A 104 13.66 -9.69 -4.19
CA VAL A 104 12.19 -9.75 -4.07
C VAL A 104 11.77 -8.94 -2.85
N ILE A 105 10.81 -8.03 -3.05
CA ILE A 105 10.18 -7.29 -1.96
C ILE A 105 8.72 -7.73 -1.79
N VAL A 106 8.22 -7.67 -0.56
CA VAL A 106 6.81 -7.90 -0.23
C VAL A 106 6.29 -6.68 0.52
N GLN A 107 5.16 -6.13 0.06
CA GLN A 107 4.48 -5.00 0.67
C GLN A 107 3.01 -5.35 0.92
N LEU A 108 2.45 -4.88 2.03
CA LEU A 108 1.01 -4.97 2.25
C LEU A 108 0.29 -3.88 1.47
N VAL A 109 -0.77 -4.28 0.77
CA VAL A 109 -1.62 -3.43 -0.05
C VAL A 109 -3.09 -3.57 0.35
N THR A 110 -3.91 -2.61 -0.07
CA THR A 110 -5.36 -2.64 0.14
C THR A 110 -6.05 -3.65 -0.79
N ASN A 111 -7.16 -4.20 -0.33
CA ASN A 111 -8.05 -5.05 -1.14
C ASN A 111 -9.27 -4.22 -1.57
N GLY A 112 -9.07 -3.31 -2.52
CA GLY A 112 -10.10 -2.43 -3.06
C GLY A 112 -10.05 -2.34 -4.59
N LYS A 113 -10.93 -1.53 -5.19
CA LYS A 113 -10.96 -1.32 -6.66
C LYS A 113 -9.60 -0.86 -7.20
N ASN A 114 -8.94 0.01 -6.44
CA ASN A 114 -7.61 0.54 -6.74
C ASN A 114 -6.64 0.08 -5.63
N THR A 115 -5.54 -0.55 -6.02
CA THR A 115 -4.50 -1.05 -5.12
C THR A 115 -3.68 0.12 -4.57
N HIS A 116 -3.59 0.24 -3.25
CA HIS A 116 -2.78 1.25 -2.56
C HIS A 116 -1.95 0.61 -1.45
N LEU A 117 -0.95 1.32 -0.91
CA LEU A 117 -0.26 0.86 0.30
C LEU A 117 -1.25 0.69 1.47
N HIS A 118 -1.12 -0.40 2.21
CA HIS A 118 -1.84 -0.59 3.46
C HIS A 118 -1.11 0.08 4.63
N ALA A 119 -1.84 0.55 5.65
CA ALA A 119 -1.23 1.13 6.86
C ALA A 119 -0.71 0.08 7.86
N HIS A 120 -0.94 -1.21 7.59
CA HIS A 120 -0.38 -2.30 8.39
C HIS A 120 1.03 -2.62 7.89
N SER A 121 1.85 -3.20 8.75
CA SER A 121 3.26 -3.48 8.45
C SER A 121 3.52 -4.98 8.44
N LEU A 122 4.35 -5.45 7.50
CA LEU A 122 4.98 -6.76 7.63
C LEU A 122 6.04 -6.69 8.73
N VAL A 123 6.08 -7.73 9.56
CA VAL A 123 7.09 -7.89 10.62
C VAL A 123 7.66 -9.29 10.58
N GLY A 124 8.83 -9.47 11.18
CA GLY A 124 9.49 -10.77 11.27
C GLY A 124 10.80 -10.81 10.49
N LYS A 125 11.18 -11.99 9.99
CA LYS A 125 12.48 -12.18 9.38
C LYS A 125 12.58 -11.36 8.09
N HIS A 126 13.68 -10.63 7.92
CA HIS A 126 13.95 -9.80 6.74
C HIS A 126 12.91 -8.69 6.50
N CYS A 127 12.17 -8.28 7.54
CA CYS A 127 11.21 -7.20 7.48
C CYS A 127 11.76 -5.94 8.13
N GLU A 128 11.71 -4.82 7.42
CA GLU A 128 12.09 -3.49 7.88
C GLU A 128 11.07 -2.49 7.33
N ASP A 129 10.62 -1.54 8.15
CA ASP A 129 9.62 -0.51 7.78
C ASP A 129 8.34 -1.06 7.12
N GLY A 130 7.92 -2.26 7.52
CA GLY A 130 6.73 -2.91 6.98
C GLY A 130 6.91 -3.51 5.59
N ILE A 131 8.15 -3.74 5.15
CA ILE A 131 8.51 -4.34 3.86
C ILE A 131 9.42 -5.53 4.12
N CYS A 132 9.09 -6.71 3.56
CA CYS A 132 10.00 -7.85 3.57
C CYS A 132 10.91 -7.78 2.34
N THR A 133 12.22 -7.89 2.52
CA THR A 133 13.19 -7.88 1.41
C THR A 133 14.07 -9.12 1.48
N VAL A 134 14.07 -9.93 0.43
CA VAL A 134 14.83 -11.18 0.36
C VAL A 134 15.55 -11.30 -0.97
N THR A 135 16.68 -12.00 -0.99
CA THR A 135 17.44 -12.29 -2.21
C THR A 135 17.10 -13.69 -2.73
N ALA A 136 16.85 -13.79 -4.03
CA ALA A 136 16.69 -15.04 -4.78
C ALA A 136 17.96 -15.33 -5.60
N GLY A 137 18.21 -16.59 -5.91
CA GLY A 137 19.37 -17.03 -6.68
C GLY A 137 20.64 -17.24 -5.84
N PRO A 138 21.79 -17.55 -6.48
CA PRO A 138 22.01 -17.58 -7.93
C PRO A 138 21.50 -18.86 -8.63
N LYS A 139 21.13 -19.91 -7.88
CA LYS A 139 20.67 -21.19 -8.43
C LYS A 139 19.21 -21.50 -8.11
N ASP A 140 18.77 -21.18 -6.91
CA ASP A 140 17.39 -21.36 -6.50
C ASP A 140 16.61 -20.06 -6.68
N MET A 141 15.68 -20.08 -7.63
CA MET A 141 14.81 -18.94 -7.95
C MET A 141 13.48 -18.98 -7.20
N VAL A 142 13.32 -19.93 -6.28
CA VAL A 142 12.16 -20.08 -5.42
C VAL A 142 12.45 -19.42 -4.07
N VAL A 143 11.52 -18.59 -3.59
CA VAL A 143 11.63 -17.90 -2.30
C VAL A 143 10.38 -18.12 -1.47
N GLY A 144 10.56 -18.60 -0.25
CA GLY A 144 9.49 -18.82 0.73
C GLY A 144 9.52 -17.82 1.89
N PHE A 145 8.36 -17.51 2.45
CA PHE A 145 8.17 -16.45 3.44
C PHE A 145 7.59 -16.99 4.76
N ALA A 146 8.37 -17.77 5.51
CA ALA A 146 7.86 -18.51 6.66
C ALA A 146 7.58 -17.69 7.94
N ASN A 147 8.22 -16.55 8.11
CA ASN A 147 8.20 -15.77 9.35
C ASN A 147 7.58 -14.39 9.18
N LEU A 148 6.58 -14.26 8.29
CA LEU A 148 5.86 -13.00 8.12
C LEU A 148 4.75 -12.85 9.15
N GLY A 149 4.82 -11.85 10.01
CA GLY A 149 3.72 -11.35 10.80
C GLY A 149 3.07 -10.13 10.14
N ILE A 150 1.83 -9.84 10.54
CA ILE A 150 1.15 -8.58 10.16
C ILE A 150 0.88 -7.78 11.43
N LEU A 151 1.54 -6.63 11.50
CA LEU A 151 1.40 -5.67 12.57
C LEU A 151 0.18 -4.78 12.31
N HIS A 152 -0.78 -4.87 13.21
CA HIS A 152 -2.01 -4.09 13.22
C HIS A 152 -1.73 -2.68 13.76
N VAL A 153 -1.94 -1.68 12.91
CA VAL A 153 -1.87 -0.26 13.29
C VAL A 153 -3.17 0.18 13.96
N THR A 154 -3.09 0.94 15.04
CA THR A 154 -4.30 1.47 15.69
C THR A 154 -4.93 2.56 14.82
N LYS A 155 -6.26 2.73 14.92
CA LYS A 155 -7.00 3.75 14.15
C LYS A 155 -6.40 5.16 14.27
N LYS A 156 -5.92 5.53 15.46
CA LYS A 156 -5.30 6.84 15.73
C LYS A 156 -3.98 7.05 14.97
N LYS A 157 -3.26 5.96 14.65
CA LYS A 157 -1.95 5.99 14.01
C LYS A 157 -1.98 5.70 12.50
N VAL A 158 -3.16 5.44 11.94
CA VAL A 158 -3.30 5.07 10.52
C VAL A 158 -2.69 6.15 9.62
N PHE A 159 -3.01 7.43 9.86
CA PHE A 159 -2.57 8.53 9.01
C PHE A 159 -1.04 8.68 9.03
N GLU A 160 -0.45 8.90 10.21
CA GLU A 160 1.02 9.05 10.37
C GLU A 160 1.79 7.84 9.81
N THR A 161 1.27 6.62 10.03
CA THR A 161 1.93 5.39 9.56
C THR A 161 1.83 5.26 8.06
N LEU A 162 0.67 5.56 7.46
CA LEU A 162 0.48 5.46 6.03
C LEU A 162 1.33 6.50 5.29
N GLU A 163 1.37 7.73 5.78
CA GLU A 163 2.21 8.81 5.24
C GLU A 163 3.69 8.40 5.24
N ALA A 164 4.20 7.90 6.37
CA ALA A 164 5.58 7.40 6.46
C ALA A 164 5.85 6.27 5.45
N ARG A 165 4.91 5.33 5.28
CA ARG A 165 5.06 4.23 4.30
C ARG A 165 5.05 4.72 2.85
N MET A 166 4.24 5.73 2.53
CA MET A 166 4.21 6.36 1.21
C MET A 166 5.52 7.07 0.93
N THR A 167 6.05 7.83 1.90
CA THR A 167 7.35 8.51 1.82
C THR A 167 8.49 7.52 1.58
N GLU A 168 8.57 6.45 2.38
CA GLU A 168 9.60 5.41 2.21
C GLU A 168 9.50 4.70 0.85
N ALA A 169 8.28 4.43 0.36
CA ALA A 169 8.09 3.84 -0.96
C ALA A 169 8.56 4.78 -2.09
N CYS A 170 8.39 6.10 -1.93
CA CYS A 170 8.89 7.09 -2.87
C CYS A 170 10.42 7.17 -2.84
N ILE A 171 11.03 7.26 -1.64
CA ILE A 171 12.49 7.33 -1.47
C ILE A 171 13.17 6.08 -2.04
N ARG A 172 12.60 4.89 -1.79
CA ARG A 172 13.17 3.61 -2.27
C ARG A 172 12.78 3.25 -3.71
N GLY A 173 11.86 4.01 -4.32
CA GLY A 173 11.31 3.72 -5.65
C GLY A 173 10.51 2.41 -5.72
N TYR A 174 9.87 2.01 -4.62
CA TYR A 174 9.05 0.80 -4.53
C TYR A 174 7.62 1.04 -4.98
N ASN A 175 7.43 1.08 -6.29
CA ASN A 175 6.14 1.26 -6.97
C ASN A 175 5.34 2.52 -6.56
N PRO A 176 5.96 3.72 -6.40
CA PRO A 176 5.22 4.91 -5.98
C PRO A 176 4.12 5.33 -6.97
N GLY A 177 4.37 5.20 -8.27
CA GLY A 177 3.37 5.45 -9.32
C GLY A 177 2.10 4.60 -9.21
N LEU A 178 2.23 3.37 -8.70
CA LEU A 178 1.12 2.42 -8.58
C LEU A 178 0.45 2.51 -7.21
N LEU A 179 1.23 2.63 -6.13
CA LEU A 179 0.73 2.45 -4.76
C LEU A 179 0.50 3.76 -4.00
N VAL A 180 0.99 4.89 -4.52
CA VAL A 180 0.92 6.23 -3.90
C VAL A 180 0.12 7.18 -4.78
N HIS A 181 0.65 7.55 -5.94
CA HIS A 181 -0.02 8.43 -6.91
C HIS A 181 0.62 8.28 -8.30
N PRO A 182 -0.15 8.27 -9.41
CA PRO A 182 0.37 8.12 -10.78
C PRO A 182 1.48 9.10 -11.15
N ASP A 183 1.38 10.36 -10.71
CA ASP A 183 2.38 11.40 -10.98
C ASP A 183 3.76 11.08 -10.41
N LEU A 184 3.86 10.15 -9.46
CA LEU A 184 5.12 9.73 -8.84
C LEU A 184 5.78 8.56 -9.56
N ALA A 185 5.27 8.13 -10.73
CA ALA A 185 5.82 6.99 -11.49
C ALA A 185 7.27 7.17 -11.95
N TYR A 186 7.77 8.41 -11.99
CA TYR A 186 9.16 8.71 -12.34
C TYR A 186 10.16 8.33 -11.23
N LEU A 187 9.70 8.14 -9.99
CA LEU A 187 10.53 7.72 -8.86
C LEU A 187 10.73 6.20 -8.91
N GLN A 188 11.79 5.75 -9.58
CA GLN A 188 12.17 4.34 -9.69
C GLN A 188 13.33 4.02 -8.76
N ALA A 189 13.44 2.76 -8.32
CA ALA A 189 14.53 2.35 -7.46
C ALA A 189 15.88 2.54 -8.18
N GLU A 190 16.76 3.38 -7.63
CA GLU A 190 18.11 3.57 -8.16
C GLU A 190 18.89 2.25 -8.08
N GLY A 191 19.43 1.80 -9.21
CA GLY A 191 20.12 0.50 -9.35
C GLY A 191 19.46 -0.52 -10.30
N GLY A 192 18.33 -0.18 -10.93
CA GLY A 192 17.75 -0.94 -12.06
C GLY A 192 18.27 -0.49 -13.44
N GLY A 193 19.29 0.36 -13.47
CA GLY A 193 19.87 0.96 -14.66
C GLY A 193 21.04 0.17 -15.23
N ASP A 194 20.83 -1.09 -15.60
CA ASP A 194 21.57 -1.71 -16.70
C ASP A 194 20.55 -2.29 -17.67
N ARG A 195 19.74 -1.38 -18.23
CA ARG A 195 19.07 -1.60 -19.50
C ARG A 195 20.08 -1.37 -20.62
N GLN A 196 21.13 -2.20 -20.69
CA GLN A 196 21.76 -2.43 -21.98
C GLN A 196 20.87 -3.41 -22.74
N LEU A 197 19.90 -2.82 -23.45
CA LEU A 197 19.36 -3.43 -24.65
C LEU A 197 20.50 -3.39 -25.68
N GLY A 198 21.22 -4.50 -25.79
CA GLY A 198 22.21 -4.79 -26.82
C GLY A 198 22.03 -6.22 -27.27
#